data_AF-F6ZFF2-F1
#
_entry.id   AF-F6ZFF2-F1
#
_cell.length_a   1.000
_cell.length_b   1.000
_cell.length_c   1.000
_cell.angle_alpha   90.00
_cell.angle_beta   90.00
_cell.angle_gamma   90.00
#
_symmetry.space_group_name_H-M   'P 1'
#
loop_
_entity.id
_entity.type
_entity.pdbx_description
1 polymer ?
#
loop_
_entity_poly.entity_id
_entity_poly.type
_entity_poly.pdbx_seq_one_letter_code
_entity_poly.pdbx_strand_id
1 'polypeptide(L)'
;MKVAFVVLSLLVIGAYCQSTSPRPSNCVRKVWRGCNVRTNGKCACKKKSACINPFVYRTKRTCRRLNRNICRTHPCQNHGYCQPMQGRQFKCQCFGTGFYGKNCETACPERNPHDSQLWKFPQECISV
;
A
#
# COMPACT_ATOMS: atom_id res chain seq x y z
N MET A 1 4.75 16.21 50.92
CA MET A 1 3.87 15.35 50.10
C MET A 1 3.22 16.21 49.01
N LYS A 2 3.21 15.74 47.75
CA LYS A 2 2.60 16.37 46.54
C LYS A 2 3.41 17.46 45.78
N VAL A 3 4.68 17.21 45.42
CA VAL A 3 5.34 18.01 44.34
C VAL A 3 6.17 17.17 43.36
N ALA A 4 6.58 15.94 43.71
CA ALA A 4 7.43 15.12 42.82
C ALA A 4 6.69 14.36 41.69
N PHE A 5 5.35 14.23 41.74
CA PHE A 5 4.60 13.38 40.79
C PHE A 5 4.26 14.05 39.45
N VAL A 6 4.34 15.39 39.36
CA VAL A 6 3.88 16.12 38.16
C VAL A 6 5.00 16.36 37.14
N VAL A 7 6.27 16.33 37.55
CA VAL A 7 7.40 16.63 36.65
C VAL A 7 7.88 15.38 35.87
N LEU A 8 7.61 14.17 36.35
CA LEU A 8 8.02 12.94 35.66
C LEU A 8 7.16 12.61 34.42
N SER A 9 6.01 13.28 34.26
CA SER A 9 5.04 13.00 33.21
C SER A 9 5.34 13.69 31.88
N LEU A 10 6.16 14.75 31.87
CA LEU A 10 6.38 15.57 30.67
C LEU A 10 7.61 15.20 29.85
N LEU A 11 8.52 14.34 30.35
CA LEU A 11 9.72 13.91 29.59
C LEU A 11 9.54 12.59 28.82
N VAL A 12 8.45 11.84 29.02
CA VAL A 12 8.31 10.48 28.44
C VAL A 12 7.25 10.41 27.33
N ILE A 13 6.50 11.48 27.06
CA ILE A 13 5.47 11.52 26.01
C ILE A 13 6.10 11.61 24.60
N GLY A 14 7.41 11.85 24.49
CA GLY A 14 8.12 12.04 23.22
C GLY A 14 8.51 10.79 22.42
N ALA A 15 8.11 9.57 22.80
CA ALA A 15 8.65 8.35 22.16
C ALA A 15 7.66 7.20 21.88
N TYR A 16 6.35 7.44 21.88
CA TYR A 16 5.36 6.40 21.52
C TYR A 16 4.89 6.52 20.07
N CYS A 17 5.82 6.35 19.15
CA CYS A 17 5.51 5.87 17.80
C CYS A 17 6.41 4.68 17.49
N GLN A 18 6.24 3.60 18.25
CA GLN A 18 6.87 2.32 17.90
C GLN A 18 6.09 1.74 16.72
N SER A 19 6.57 2.06 15.51
CA SER A 19 6.17 1.41 14.27
C SER A 19 6.64 -0.06 14.26
N THR A 20 6.10 -0.89 15.14
CA THR A 20 6.32 -2.34 15.13
C THR A 20 5.31 -2.96 14.17
N SER A 21 5.58 -2.82 12.87
CA SER A 21 4.93 -3.70 11.88
C SER A 21 5.11 -5.14 12.39
N PRO A 22 4.04 -5.95 12.49
CA PRO A 22 4.10 -7.28 13.08
C PRO A 22 5.16 -8.08 12.33
N ARG A 23 6.27 -8.38 13.00
CA ARG A 23 7.31 -9.23 12.40
C ARG A 23 6.69 -10.62 12.29
N PRO A 24 6.73 -11.27 11.12
CA PRO A 24 6.32 -12.67 11.05
C PRO A 24 7.19 -13.45 12.04
N SER A 25 6.54 -14.15 12.98
CA SER A 25 7.19 -14.85 14.09
C SER A 25 8.23 -15.88 13.63
N ASN A 26 8.14 -16.34 12.38
CA ASN A 26 9.09 -17.25 11.72
C ASN A 26 9.73 -16.65 10.46
N CYS A 27 10.17 -15.38 10.51
CA CYS A 27 10.86 -14.76 9.38
C CYS A 27 12.28 -15.34 9.18
N VAL A 28 12.45 -16.15 8.13
CA VAL A 28 13.77 -16.48 7.60
C VAL A 28 14.18 -15.41 6.58
N ARG A 29 15.12 -14.53 6.96
CA ARG A 29 15.63 -13.50 6.05
C ARG A 29 16.37 -14.14 4.88
N LYS A 30 15.93 -13.81 3.67
CA LYS A 30 16.59 -14.22 2.43
C LYS A 30 17.15 -12.99 1.73
N VAL A 31 18.22 -13.21 0.99
CA VAL A 31 18.82 -12.19 0.15
C VAL A 31 18.03 -12.11 -1.15
N TRP A 32 17.33 -11.00 -1.36
CA TRP A 32 16.62 -10.74 -2.60
C TRP A 32 17.45 -9.85 -3.52
N ARG A 33 17.40 -10.11 -4.83
CA ARG A 33 17.92 -9.24 -5.87
C ARG A 33 16.77 -8.89 -6.81
N GLY A 34 16.60 -7.60 -7.06
CA GLY A 34 15.53 -7.14 -7.95
C GLY A 34 15.53 -5.63 -8.08
N CYS A 35 14.47 -5.12 -8.70
CA CYS A 35 14.35 -3.74 -9.12
C CYS A 35 12.97 -3.18 -8.80
N ASN A 36 12.93 -1.88 -8.50
CA ASN A 36 11.72 -1.09 -8.35
C ASN A 36 11.84 0.19 -9.20
N VAL A 37 10.70 0.83 -9.44
CA VAL A 37 10.62 2.12 -10.13
C VAL A 37 10.82 3.22 -9.10
N ARG A 38 11.69 4.19 -9.40
CA ARG A 38 11.88 5.38 -8.57
C ARG A 38 10.82 6.44 -8.91
N THR A 39 10.71 7.45 -8.08
CA THR A 39 9.77 8.59 -8.27
C THR A 39 9.90 9.28 -9.62
N ASN A 40 11.10 9.31 -10.21
CA ASN A 40 11.35 9.85 -11.55
C ASN A 40 11.08 8.85 -12.71
N GLY A 41 10.37 7.75 -12.45
CA GLY A 41 10.08 6.71 -13.43
C GLY A 41 11.28 5.83 -13.83
N LYS A 42 12.48 6.08 -13.30
CA LYS A 42 13.68 5.28 -13.60
C LYS A 42 13.73 4.00 -12.77
N CYS A 43 14.09 2.90 -13.41
CA CYS A 43 14.27 1.61 -12.76
C CYS A 43 15.60 1.52 -12.01
N ALA A 44 15.56 1.25 -10.71
CA ALA A 44 16.72 1.01 -9.87
C ALA A 44 16.71 -0.41 -9.31
N CYS A 45 17.87 -1.09 -9.38
CA CYS A 45 18.05 -2.45 -8.92
C CYS A 45 19.02 -2.50 -7.75
N LYS A 46 18.77 -3.38 -6.79
CA LYS A 46 19.63 -3.55 -5.61
C LYS A 46 19.48 -4.96 -5.02
N LYS A 47 20.37 -5.29 -4.09
CA LYS A 47 20.31 -6.48 -3.24
C LYS A 47 19.77 -6.05 -1.87
N LYS A 48 18.79 -6.74 -1.30
CA LYS A 48 18.24 -6.43 0.04
C LYS A 48 17.93 -7.73 0.79
N SER A 49 18.37 -7.82 2.05
CA SER A 49 17.98 -8.91 2.95
C SER A 49 16.62 -8.59 3.56
N ALA A 50 15.63 -9.46 3.34
CA ALA A 50 14.25 -9.26 3.81
C ALA A 50 13.51 -10.60 3.96
N CYS A 51 12.46 -10.61 4.78
CA CYS A 51 11.57 -11.77 4.94
C CYS A 51 10.79 -12.03 3.64
N ILE A 52 10.19 -10.96 3.11
CA ILE A 52 9.38 -10.95 1.89
C ILE A 52 10.17 -10.23 0.80
N ASN A 53 10.04 -10.68 -0.45
CA ASN A 53 10.68 -10.06 -1.59
C ASN A 53 10.26 -8.59 -1.73
N PRO A 54 11.17 -7.61 -1.53
CA PRO A 54 10.84 -6.20 -1.57
C PRO A 54 10.88 -5.63 -3.00
N PHE A 55 11.09 -6.48 -4.02
CA PHE A 55 11.24 -6.07 -5.41
C PHE A 55 10.07 -6.52 -6.28
N VAL A 56 9.48 -5.55 -6.96
CA VAL A 56 8.41 -5.76 -7.93
C VAL A 56 8.94 -6.44 -9.20
N TYR A 57 10.15 -6.08 -9.65
CA TYR A 57 10.72 -6.60 -10.89
C TYR A 57 11.99 -7.41 -10.65
N ARG A 58 12.13 -8.55 -11.35
CA ARG A 58 13.32 -9.40 -11.27
C ARG A 58 14.56 -8.75 -11.92
N THR A 59 14.39 -8.06 -13.06
CA THR A 59 15.50 -7.47 -13.83
C THR A 59 15.25 -6.02 -14.21
N LYS A 60 16.33 -5.27 -14.52
CA LYS A 60 16.24 -3.89 -15.02
C LYS A 60 15.49 -3.82 -16.36
N ARG A 61 15.61 -4.84 -17.20
CA ARG A 61 14.91 -4.95 -18.50
C ARG A 61 13.41 -5.10 -18.31
N THR A 62 12.98 -6.03 -17.44
CA THR A 62 11.55 -6.24 -17.14
C THR A 62 10.94 -5.01 -16.47
N CYS A 63 11.68 -4.36 -15.57
CA CYS A 63 11.24 -3.09 -14.97
C CYS A 63 10.98 -2.02 -16.04
N ARG A 64 11.94 -1.77 -16.94
CA ARG A 64 11.79 -0.75 -17.99
C ARG A 64 10.66 -1.04 -18.98
N ARG A 65 10.36 -2.32 -19.24
CA ARG A 65 9.34 -2.74 -20.21
C ARG A 65 7.94 -2.77 -19.60
N LEU A 66 7.77 -3.45 -18.46
CA LEU A 66 6.45 -3.67 -17.86
C LEU A 66 5.92 -2.41 -17.16
N ASN A 67 6.81 -1.62 -16.53
CA ASN A 67 6.42 -0.34 -15.94
C ASN A 67 5.83 0.62 -16.98
N ARG A 68 6.39 0.61 -18.20
CA ARG A 68 5.89 1.44 -19.31
C ARG A 68 4.58 0.93 -19.91
N ASN A 69 4.17 -0.29 -19.62
CA ASN A 69 3.03 -0.89 -20.30
C ASN A 69 1.82 -1.02 -19.36
N ILE A 70 1.99 -1.50 -18.13
CA ILE A 70 0.86 -1.99 -17.36
C ILE A 70 -0.03 -0.88 -16.77
N CYS A 71 0.56 0.25 -16.39
CA CYS A 71 -0.21 1.43 -15.96
C CYS A 71 -0.38 2.47 -17.08
N ARG A 72 0.43 2.40 -18.14
CA ARG A 72 0.30 3.32 -19.28
C ARG A 72 -0.92 3.05 -20.14
N THR A 73 -1.45 1.82 -20.10
CA THR A 73 -2.75 1.51 -20.70
C THR A 73 -3.93 2.09 -19.90
N HIS A 74 -3.66 2.85 -18.84
CA HIS A 74 -4.66 3.44 -17.93
C HIS A 74 -5.75 2.44 -17.55
N PRO A 75 -5.39 1.28 -16.95
CA PRO A 75 -6.37 0.27 -16.61
C PRO A 75 -7.33 0.74 -15.50
N CYS A 76 -6.92 1.65 -14.63
CA CYS A 76 -7.75 2.20 -13.56
C CYS A 76 -8.59 3.37 -14.09
N GLN A 77 -9.90 3.24 -13.99
CA GLN A 77 -10.88 4.26 -14.35
C GLN A 77 -11.10 5.24 -13.19
N ASN A 78 -11.90 6.28 -13.42
CA ASN A 78 -12.39 7.20 -12.39
C ASN A 78 -11.32 7.73 -11.42
N HIS A 79 -10.16 8.10 -11.98
CA HIS A 79 -9.00 8.63 -11.24
C HIS A 79 -8.38 7.66 -10.21
N GLY A 80 -8.64 6.36 -10.32
CA GLY A 80 -7.99 5.33 -9.51
C GLY A 80 -6.47 5.28 -9.73
N TYR A 81 -5.70 5.12 -8.66
CA TYR A 81 -4.24 5.06 -8.75
C TYR A 81 -3.77 3.66 -9.16
N CYS A 82 -3.06 3.55 -10.28
CA CYS A 82 -2.49 2.29 -10.75
C CYS A 82 -1.18 1.97 -10.04
N GLN A 83 -1.18 0.89 -9.26
CA GLN A 83 0.00 0.36 -8.60
C GLN A 83 0.53 -0.89 -9.33
N PRO A 84 1.72 -0.84 -9.94
CA PRO A 84 2.34 -2.03 -10.54
C PRO A 84 2.66 -3.09 -9.48
N MET A 85 2.33 -4.34 -9.76
CA MET A 85 2.64 -5.50 -8.93
C MET A 85 3.69 -6.40 -9.59
N GLN A 86 4.08 -7.47 -8.90
CA GLN A 86 5.12 -8.36 -9.40
C GLN A 86 4.71 -8.99 -10.74
N GLY A 87 5.64 -8.97 -11.71
CA GLY A 87 5.37 -9.51 -13.04
C GLY A 87 4.49 -8.58 -13.90
N ARG A 88 3.49 -9.16 -14.59
CA ARG A 88 2.52 -8.44 -15.44
C ARG A 88 1.19 -8.23 -14.71
N GLN A 89 1.25 -7.85 -13.44
CA GLN A 89 0.06 -7.59 -12.62
C GLN A 89 0.03 -6.13 -12.17
N PHE A 90 -1.17 -5.62 -11.91
CA PHE A 90 -1.42 -4.31 -11.33
C PHE A 90 -2.54 -4.41 -10.31
N LYS A 91 -2.62 -3.40 -9.43
CA LYS A 91 -3.75 -3.17 -8.55
C LYS A 91 -4.17 -1.72 -8.67
N CYS A 92 -5.46 -1.46 -8.84
CA CYS A 92 -6.01 -0.12 -8.70
C CYS A 92 -6.29 0.16 -7.23
N GLN A 93 -5.98 1.39 -6.80
CA GLN A 93 -6.42 1.91 -5.51
C GLN A 93 -7.57 2.86 -5.77
N CYS A 94 -8.78 2.48 -5.35
CA CYS A 94 -10.00 3.24 -5.63
C CYS A 94 -10.49 4.11 -4.45
N PHE A 95 -9.82 4.05 -3.28
CA PHE A 95 -10.17 4.87 -2.11
C PHE A 95 -10.25 6.37 -2.44
N GLY A 96 -11.31 7.02 -1.99
CA GLY A 96 -11.54 8.45 -2.20
C GLY A 96 -11.95 8.84 -3.62
N THR A 97 -12.13 7.87 -4.53
CA THR A 97 -12.64 8.15 -5.89
C THR A 97 -14.16 8.15 -5.96
N GLY A 98 -14.84 7.54 -4.99
CA GLY A 98 -16.28 7.25 -5.09
C GLY A 98 -16.59 6.00 -5.93
N PHE A 99 -15.58 5.21 -6.29
CA PHE A 99 -15.71 3.97 -7.07
C PHE A 99 -14.98 2.81 -6.38
N TYR A 100 -15.35 1.59 -6.76
CA TYR A 100 -14.72 0.35 -6.32
C TYR A 100 -14.64 -0.66 -7.48
N GLY A 101 -13.97 -1.78 -7.24
CA GLY A 101 -13.82 -2.85 -8.23
C GLY A 101 -12.38 -3.02 -8.70
N LYS A 102 -12.15 -3.93 -9.64
CA LYS A 102 -10.78 -4.27 -10.06
C LYS A 102 -10.07 -3.09 -10.74
N ASN A 103 -10.86 -2.29 -11.46
CA ASN A 103 -10.44 -1.20 -12.30
C ASN A 103 -11.10 0.13 -11.86
N CYS A 104 -11.71 0.20 -10.67
CA CYS A 104 -12.50 1.34 -10.20
C CYS A 104 -13.66 1.69 -11.14
N GLU A 105 -14.30 0.68 -11.72
CA GLU A 105 -15.35 0.80 -12.74
C GLU A 105 -16.76 0.98 -12.16
N THR A 106 -16.97 0.61 -10.89
CA THR A 106 -18.30 0.57 -10.27
C THR A 106 -18.46 1.70 -9.27
N ALA A 107 -19.53 2.51 -9.40
CA ALA A 107 -19.83 3.59 -8.46
C ALA A 107 -20.19 3.03 -7.09
N CYS A 108 -19.74 3.69 -6.02
CA CYS A 108 -20.09 3.34 -4.66
C CYS A 108 -21.61 3.47 -4.43
N PRO A 109 -22.25 2.48 -3.80
CA PRO A 109 -23.67 2.60 -3.46
C PRO A 109 -23.86 3.66 -2.38
N GLU A 110 -25.02 4.31 -2.40
CA GLU A 110 -25.42 5.20 -1.31
C GLU A 110 -25.50 4.42 0.01
N ARG A 111 -24.99 5.02 1.09
CA ARG A 111 -25.13 4.41 2.41
C ARG A 111 -26.60 4.48 2.82
N ASN A 112 -27.28 3.34 2.85
CA ASN A 112 -28.57 3.22 3.50
C ASN A 112 -28.39 2.60 4.89
N PRO A 113 -28.58 3.37 5.99
CA PRO A 113 -28.48 2.85 7.35
C PRO A 113 -29.47 1.74 7.70
N HIS A 114 -30.52 1.57 6.88
CA HIS A 114 -31.53 0.52 7.03
C HIS A 114 -31.23 -0.74 6.21
N ASP A 115 -30.13 -0.77 5.44
CA ASP A 115 -29.72 -1.98 4.74
C ASP A 115 -29.09 -2.96 5.74
N SER A 116 -29.80 -4.07 5.96
CA SER A 116 -29.38 -5.19 6.80
C SER A 116 -28.08 -5.87 6.33
N GLN A 117 -27.57 -5.54 5.14
CA GLN A 117 -26.33 -6.10 4.59
C GLN A 117 -25.16 -5.12 4.52
N LEU A 118 -25.10 -4.14 5.44
CA LEU A 118 -23.99 -3.18 5.56
C LEU A 118 -22.59 -3.85 5.60
N TRP A 119 -22.47 -5.09 6.08
CA TRP A 119 -21.22 -5.86 6.08
C TRP A 119 -20.70 -6.22 4.67
N LYS A 120 -21.55 -6.17 3.63
CA LYS A 120 -21.17 -6.34 2.22
C LYS A 120 -20.70 -5.03 1.57
N PHE A 121 -20.77 -3.91 2.28
CA PHE A 121 -20.40 -2.62 1.73
C PHE A 121 -18.92 -2.61 1.32
N PRO A 122 -18.60 -2.20 0.08
CA PRO A 122 -17.22 -2.23 -0.41
C PRO A 122 -16.31 -1.37 0.47
N GLN A 123 -15.18 -1.94 0.89
CA GLN A 123 -14.26 -1.24 1.79
C GLN A 123 -13.72 0.06 1.17
N GLU A 124 -13.54 0.10 -0.15
CA GLU A 124 -13.08 1.28 -0.90
C GLU A 124 -14.09 2.43 -0.88
N CYS A 125 -15.36 2.14 -0.55
CA CYS A 125 -16.45 3.12 -0.46
C CYS A 125 -16.66 3.72 0.93
N ILE A 126 -15.90 3.28 1.95
CA ILE A 126 -16.08 3.76 3.32
C ILE A 126 -15.53 5.18 3.49
N SER A 127 -14.55 5.58 2.67
CA SER A 127 -13.83 6.85 2.73
C SER A 127 -14.17 7.81 1.58
N VAL A 128 -15.39 7.72 1.04
CA VAL A 128 -15.95 8.69 0.09
C VAL A 128 -16.56 9.84 0.87
#